data_AF-E1RCI2-F1
#
_entry.id   AF-E1RCI2-F1
#
_cell.length_a   1.000
_cell.length_b   1.000
_cell.length_c   1.000
_cell.angle_alpha   90.00
_cell.angle_beta   90.00
_cell.angle_gamma   90.00
#
_symmetry.space_group_name_H-M   'P 1'
#
loop_
_entity.id
_entity.type
_entity.pdbx_description
1 polymer ?
#
loop_
_entity_poly.entity_id
_entity_poly.type
_entity_poly.pdbx_seq_one_letter_code
_entity_poly.pdbx_strand_id
1 'polypeptide(L)' 'MEEEKKDDRMVLLHGFDNQEAVAIMRAVKSVIEDPQGVAFSVTTPTNVQWQVGQLIREVREEHEYMKENPPSAK' A
#
# COMPACT_ATOMS: atom_id res chain seq x y z
N MET A 1 -26.64 0.75 1.73
CA MET A 1 -25.30 0.64 1.13
C MET A 1 -24.36 0.94 2.27
N GLU A 2 -23.66 -0.07 2.78
CA GLU A 2 -22.67 0.16 3.82
C GLU A 2 -21.66 1.17 3.27
N GLU A 3 -21.38 2.24 4.02
CA GLU A 3 -20.25 3.10 3.69
C GLU A 3 -19.03 2.19 3.64
N GLU A 4 -18.54 1.91 2.43
CA GLU A 4 -17.28 1.20 2.24
C GLU A 4 -16.27 1.92 3.11
N LYS A 5 -15.71 1.21 4.10
CA LYS A 5 -14.56 1.71 4.85
C LYS A 5 -13.50 2.03 3.82
N LYS A 6 -13.38 3.31 3.44
CA LYS A 6 -12.39 3.83 2.49
C LYS A 6 -10.96 3.57 2.94
N ASP A 7 -10.78 2.99 4.12
CA ASP A 7 -9.54 2.86 4.84
C ASP A 7 -8.86 1.48 4.73
N ASP A 8 -9.41 0.53 3.97
CA ASP A 8 -8.73 -0.76 3.69
C ASP A 8 -8.12 -0.82 2.28
N ARG A 9 -8.16 0.28 1.52
CA ARG A 9 -7.67 0.32 0.14
C ARG A 9 -6.16 0.02 0.11
N MET A 10 -5.78 -1.06 -0.57
CA MET A 10 -4.40 -1.49 -0.72
C MET A 10 -4.13 -2.00 -2.14
N VAL A 11 -2.93 -1.75 -2.64
CA VAL A 11 -2.38 -2.37 -3.85
C VAL A 11 -1.21 -3.27 -3.46
N LEU A 12 -1.28 -4.55 -3.86
CA LEU A 12 -0.21 -5.52 -3.67
C LEU A 12 0.51 -5.78 -4.99
N LEU A 13 1.83 -5.65 -4.99
CA LEU A 13 2.70 -5.94 -6.13
C LEU A 13 3.55 -7.19 -5.82
N HIS A 14 3.76 -8.06 -6.81
CA HIS A 14 4.60 -9.26 -6.68
C HIS A 14 5.50 -9.45 -7.90
N GLY A 15 6.78 -9.71 -7.67
CA GLY A 15 7.73 -10.10 -8.72
C GLY A 15 8.24 -8.97 -9.63
N PHE A 16 7.86 -7.72 -9.37
CA PHE A 16 8.36 -6.55 -10.09
C PHE A 16 9.70 -6.07 -9.54
N ASP A 17 10.54 -5.52 -10.40
CA ASP A 17 11.72 -4.78 -9.93
C ASP A 17 11.34 -3.41 -9.33
N ASN A 18 12.32 -2.73 -8.74
CA ASN A 18 12.09 -1.43 -8.10
C ASN A 18 11.62 -0.34 -9.07
N GLN A 19 12.10 -0.34 -10.31
CA GLN A 19 11.71 0.66 -11.31
C GLN A 19 10.27 0.44 -11.77
N GLU A 20 9.93 -0.82 -12.05
CA GLU A 20 8.58 -1.25 -12.41
C GLU A 20 7.58 -0.96 -11.29
N ALA A 21 7.91 -1.34 -10.04
CA ALA A 21 7.03 -1.12 -8.89
C ALA A 21 6.74 0.38 -8.66
N VAL A 22 7.76 1.23 -8.79
CA VAL A 22 7.60 2.70 -8.69
C VAL A 22 6.76 3.24 -9.85
N ALA A 23 6.96 2.75 -11.07
CA ALA A 23 6.19 3.17 -12.24
C ALA A 23 4.71 2.80 -12.09
N ILE A 24 4.41 1.57 -11.65
CA ILE A 24 3.04 1.10 -11.38
C ILE A 24 2.39 1.94 -10.29
N MET A 25 3.10 2.19 -9.17
CA MET A 25 2.59 3.03 -8.09
C MET A 25 2.21 4.42 -8.59
N ARG A 26 3.04 5.07 -9.42
CA ARG A 26 2.74 6.38 -10.02
C ARG A 26 1.52 6.32 -10.94
N ALA A 27 1.42 5.29 -11.78
CA ALA A 27 0.28 5.12 -12.68
C ALA A 27 -1.03 4.98 -11.89
N VAL A 28 -1.05 4.14 -10.86
CA VAL A 28 -2.22 3.98 -9.98
C VAL A 28 -2.56 5.30 -9.27
N LYS A 29 -1.57 5.97 -8.68
CA LYS A 29 -1.78 7.27 -8.00
C LYS A 29 -2.32 8.36 -8.94
N SER A 30 -2.08 8.27 -10.25
CA SER A 30 -2.56 9.27 -11.22
C SER A 30 -4.06 9.18 -11.54
N VAL A 31 -4.71 8.06 -11.23
CA VAL A 31 -6.13 7.82 -11.57
C VAL A 31 -7.06 7.77 -10.36
N ILE A 32 -6.52 7.88 -9.14
CA ILE A 32 -7.28 7.80 -7.88
C ILE A 32 -7.46 9.21 -7.31
N GLU A 33 -8.68 9.55 -6.91
CA GLU A 33 -9.04 10.87 -6.36
C GLU A 33 -8.29 11.20 -5.06
N ASP A 34 -8.10 10.21 -4.19
CA ASP A 34 -7.30 10.30 -2.97
C ASP A 34 -6.16 9.27 -3.00
N PRO A 35 -4.98 9.65 -3.56
CA PRO A 35 -3.82 8.77 -3.64
C PRO A 35 -3.16 8.48 -2.28
N GLN A 36 -3.38 9.34 -1.27
CA GLN A 36 -2.79 9.18 0.06
C GLN A 36 -3.57 8.16 0.90
N GLY A 37 -4.85 7.97 0.62
CA GLY A 37 -5.67 6.94 1.27
C GLY A 37 -5.42 5.50 0.79
N VAL A 38 -4.50 5.28 -0.15
CA VAL A 38 -4.19 3.94 -0.69
C VAL A 38 -2.82 3.49 -0.21
N ALA A 39 -2.80 2.36 0.49
CA ALA A 39 -1.55 1.72 0.91
C ALA A 39 -0.97 0.89 -0.25
N PHE A 40 0.36 0.83 -0.35
CA PHE A 40 1.05 0.04 -1.36
C PHE A 40 2.00 -0.93 -0.66
N SER A 41 2.00 -2.18 -1.09
CA SER A 41 2.91 -3.20 -0.56
C SER A 41 3.49 -4.04 -1.69
N VAL A 42 4.73 -4.47 -1.51
CA VAL A 42 5.39 -5.44 -2.37
C VAL A 42 5.59 -6.71 -1.55
N THR A 43 5.26 -7.86 -2.14
CA THR A 43 5.55 -9.14 -1.49
C THR A 43 7.06 -9.34 -1.36
N THR A 44 7.49 -9.85 -0.22
CA THR A 44 8.86 -10.25 0.08
C THR A 44 8.86 -11.73 0.46
N PRO A 45 10.03 -12.41 0.50
CA PRO A 45 10.10 -13.77 1.03
C PRO A 45 9.50 -13.91 2.44
N THR A 46 9.49 -12.82 3.22
CA THR A 46 8.96 -12.77 4.58
C THR A 46 7.43 -12.82 4.62
N ASN A 47 6.74 -12.15 3.70
CA ASN A 47 5.29 -11.94 3.78
C ASN A 47 4.47 -12.67 2.69
N VAL A 48 5.12 -13.31 1.71
CA VAL A 48 4.42 -13.96 0.58
C VAL A 48 3.51 -15.11 1.00
N GLN A 49 3.77 -15.73 2.15
CA GLN A 49 2.94 -16.81 2.70
C GLN A 49 1.89 -16.32 3.70
N TRP A 50 1.85 -15.01 3.98
CA TRP A 50 0.88 -14.48 4.92
C TRP A 50 -0.54 -14.57 4.36
N GLN A 51 -1.51 -14.72 5.26
CA GLN A 51 -2.91 -14.59 4.87
C GLN A 51 -3.16 -13.17 4.37
N VAL A 52 -3.91 -13.03 3.28
CA VAL A 52 -4.22 -11.72 2.69
C VAL A 52 -4.83 -10.76 3.71
N GLY A 53 -5.71 -11.25 4.60
CA GLY A 53 -6.29 -10.43 5.66
C GLY A 53 -5.27 -9.91 6.67
N GLN A 54 -4.27 -10.72 7.03
CA GLN A 54 -3.17 -10.27 7.87
C GLN A 54 -2.32 -9.23 7.14
N LEU A 55 -1.99 -9.48 5.87
CA LEU A 55 -1.19 -8.56 5.06
C LEU A 55 -1.86 -7.19 4.94
N ILE A 56 -3.18 -7.14 4.70
CA ILE A 56 -3.95 -5.90 4.67
C ILE A 56 -3.82 -5.17 6.00
N ARG A 57 -4.07 -5.84 7.13
CA ARG A 57 -4.01 -5.23 8.46
C ARG A 57 -2.64 -4.58 8.73
N GLU A 58 -1.55 -5.35 8.59
CA GLU A 58 -0.20 -4.89 8.89
C GLU A 58 0.21 -3.72 7.98
N VAL A 59 -0.05 -3.83 6.68
CA VAL A 59 0.29 -2.78 5.70
C VAL A 59 -0.52 -1.49 5.98
N ARG A 60 -1.78 -1.61 6.40
CA ARG A 60 -2.60 -0.45 6.76
C ARG A 60 -2.09 0.22 8.03
N GLU A 61 -1.77 -0.55 9.06
CA GLU A 61 -1.20 -0.03 10.31
C GLU A 61 0.11 0.74 10.04
N GLU A 62 1.01 0.18 9.23
CA GLU A 62 2.25 0.85 8.82
C GLU A 62 1.99 2.13 8.01
N HIS A 63 1.02 2.09 7.08
CA HIS A 63 0.67 3.23 6.23
C HIS A 63 0.09 4.39 7.03
N GLU A 64 -0.81 4.13 7.98
CA GLU A 64 -1.34 5.16 8.88
C GLU A 64 -0.23 5.74 9.77
N TYR A 65 0.63 4.88 10.34
CA TYR A 65 1.77 5.34 11.12
C TYR A 65 2.69 6.28 10.32
N MET A 66 2.96 5.95 9.05
CA MET A 66 3.80 6.76 8.16
C MET A 66 3.17 8.11 7.78
N LYS A 67 1.84 8.20 7.69
CA LYS A 67 1.16 9.48 7.46
C LYS A 67 1.36 10.43 8.64
N GLU A 68 1.28 9.89 9.86
CA GLU A 68 1.47 10.65 11.10
C GLU A 68 2.95 10.94 11.37
N ASN A 69 3.86 10.07 10.89
CA ASN A 69 5.29 10.13 11.11
C ASN A 69 6.05 10.09 9.78
N PRO A 70 5.90 11.12 8.92
CA PRO A 70 6.55 11.14 7.62
C PRO A 70 8.07 11.07 7.81
N PRO A 71 8.78 10.19 7.07
CA PRO A 71 10.22 10.07 7.19
C PRO A 71 10.87 11.42 6.93
N SER A 72 11.75 11.85 7.83
CA SER A 72 12.50 13.08 7.63
C SER A 72 13.33 12.95 6.35
N ALA A 73 13.06 13.82 5.38
CA ALA A 73 13.86 13.91 4.17
C ALA A 73 15.30 14.24 4.58
N LYS A 74 16.20 13.26 4.41
CA LYS A 74 17.65 13.50 4.46
C LYS A 74 18.14 13.94 3.09
#